data_AF-A0A9Q1J533-F1
#
_entry.id   AF-A0A9Q1J533-F1
#
_cell.length_a   1.000
_cell.length_b   1.000
_cell.length_c   1.000
_cell.angle_alpha   90.00
_cell.angle_beta   90.00
_cell.angle_gamma   90.00
#
_symmetry.space_group_name_H-M   'P 1'
#
loop_
_entity.id
_entity.type
_entity.pdbx_description
1 polymer ?
#
loop_
_entity_poly.entity_id
_entity_poly.type
_entity_poly.pdbx_seq_one_letter_code
_entity_poly.pdbx_strand_id
1 'polypeptide(L)'
;MNSPVPELTDVAEILRNFQREHIDKNSKLTVVARRRRILHSAITALGKTYFDWHKLPEVEFVGEMAADHGGPSREFFRLLMKEVQSTMGIFEGKPGRLFFVYDQADLDQGKFYTAGKLIAWSVLHGGPGIKALDPALFQLLCGQVVDLQHFEYQNLPEREVQDKLQKVLKH
;
A
#
# COMPACT_ATOMS: atom_id res chain seq x y z
N MET A 1 19.43 -23.55 -26.38
CA MET A 1 18.61 -22.42 -26.89
C MET A 1 18.35 -21.52 -25.70
N ASN A 2 19.00 -20.36 -25.65
CA ASN A 2 18.75 -19.38 -24.60
C ASN A 2 17.43 -18.69 -24.94
N SER A 3 16.39 -18.99 -24.18
CA SER A 3 15.19 -18.14 -24.18
C SER A 3 15.63 -16.72 -23.83
N PRO A 4 15.16 -15.69 -24.56
CA PRO A 4 15.48 -14.32 -24.20
C PRO A 4 14.94 -14.07 -22.79
N VAL A 5 15.82 -13.62 -21.89
CA VAL A 5 15.41 -13.03 -20.62
C VAL A 5 14.44 -11.90 -20.99
N PRO A 6 13.20 -11.87 -20.46
CA PRO A 6 12.29 -10.77 -20.73
C PRO A 6 13.02 -9.48 -20.41
N GLU A 7 13.09 -8.56 -21.37
CA GLU A 7 13.50 -7.18 -21.10
C GLU A 7 12.73 -6.74 -19.86
N LEU A 8 13.45 -6.31 -18.82
CA LEU A 8 12.87 -5.67 -17.66
C LEU A 8 12.15 -4.41 -18.16
N THR A 9 10.89 -4.56 -18.56
CA THR A 9 10.02 -3.42 -18.84
C THR A 9 10.04 -2.57 -17.58
N ASP A 10 10.43 -1.30 -17.71
CA ASP A 10 10.46 -0.37 -16.59
C ASP A 10 9.08 -0.43 -15.90
N VAL A 11 9.04 -0.75 -14.61
CA VAL A 11 7.78 -0.85 -13.84
C VAL A 11 6.98 0.44 -13.98
N ALA A 12 7.66 1.58 -14.08
CA ALA A 12 7.00 2.85 -14.30
C ALA A 12 6.41 2.94 -15.72
N GLU A 13 6.97 2.27 -16.72
CA GLU A 13 6.41 2.17 -18.07
C GLU A 13 5.14 1.31 -18.09
N ILE A 14 5.15 0.15 -17.42
CA ILE A 14 3.95 -0.70 -17.28
C ILE A 14 2.80 0.11 -16.69
N LEU A 15 3.06 0.83 -15.59
CA LEU A 15 2.05 1.65 -14.92
C LEU A 15 1.57 2.80 -15.82
N ARG A 16 2.48 3.50 -16.51
CA ARG A 16 2.11 4.58 -17.46
C ARG A 16 1.25 4.06 -18.61
N ASN A 17 1.57 2.87 -19.13
CA ASN A 17 0.80 2.24 -20.21
C ASN A 17 -0.61 1.89 -19.72
N PHE A 18 -0.72 1.22 -18.57
CA PHE A 18 -2.01 0.93 -17.95
C PHE A 18 -2.83 2.20 -17.72
N GLN A 19 -2.22 3.24 -17.16
CA GLN A 19 -2.88 4.51 -16.91
C GLN A 19 -3.42 5.15 -18.20
N ARG A 20 -2.65 5.10 -19.29
CA ARG A 20 -3.06 5.66 -20.59
C ARG A 20 -4.22 4.90 -21.20
N GLU A 21 -4.27 3.59 -21.03
CA GLU A 21 -5.28 2.71 -21.63
C GLU A 21 -6.58 2.66 -20.82
N HIS A 22 -6.48 2.78 -19.49
CA HIS A 22 -7.61 2.48 -18.60
C HIS A 22 -8.13 3.68 -17.79
N ILE A 23 -7.37 4.76 -17.60
CA ILE A 23 -7.86 5.92 -16.83
C ILE A 23 -8.66 6.86 -17.72
N ASP A 24 -9.93 7.06 -17.38
CA ASP A 24 -10.80 8.04 -17.99
C ASP A 24 -10.47 9.44 -17.44
N LYS A 25 -9.85 10.26 -18.28
CA LYS A 25 -9.48 11.64 -17.95
C LYS A 25 -10.66 12.62 -17.97
N ASN A 26 -11.82 12.21 -18.46
CA ASN A 26 -13.00 13.05 -18.60
C ASN A 26 -14.00 12.83 -17.46
N SER A 27 -13.95 11.69 -16.77
CA SER A 27 -14.80 11.39 -15.62
C SER A 27 -14.04 11.49 -14.31
N LYS A 28 -14.71 12.08 -13.32
CA LYS A 28 -14.17 12.28 -11.97
C LYS A 28 -14.89 11.44 -10.93
N LEU A 29 -14.16 11.07 -9.89
CA LEU A 29 -14.65 10.47 -8.67
C LEU A 29 -14.43 11.46 -7.53
N THR A 30 -15.49 12.12 -7.06
CA THR A 30 -15.40 13.05 -5.94
C THR A 30 -15.08 12.31 -4.64
N VAL A 31 -14.03 12.73 -3.96
CA VAL A 31 -13.56 12.19 -2.67
C VAL A 31 -13.57 13.29 -1.63
N VAL A 32 -14.56 13.26 -0.74
CA VAL A 32 -14.64 14.20 0.39
C VAL A 32 -13.73 13.70 1.51
N ALA A 33 -12.61 14.39 1.73
CA ALA A 33 -11.57 13.99 2.67
C ALA A 33 -11.53 14.87 3.93
N ARG A 34 -11.35 14.24 5.09
CA ARG A 34 -11.08 14.95 6.35
C ARG A 34 -9.63 14.69 6.77
N ARG A 35 -8.84 15.76 6.98
CA ARG A 35 -7.40 15.65 7.32
C ARG A 35 -7.10 14.77 8.53
N ARG A 36 -7.98 14.74 9.52
CA ARG A 36 -7.83 13.94 10.75
C ARG A 36 -8.33 12.49 10.60
N ARG A 37 -8.91 12.13 9.46
CA ARG A 37 -9.58 10.84 9.21
C ARG A 37 -9.38 10.40 7.75
N ILE A 38 -8.15 10.43 7.23
CA ILE A 38 -7.90 10.18 5.80
C ILE A 38 -8.24 8.75 5.43
N LEU A 39 -7.77 7.77 6.22
CA LEU A 39 -8.03 6.35 6.01
C LEU A 39 -9.53 6.07 5.99
N HIS A 40 -10.27 6.60 6.96
CA HIS A 40 -11.72 6.46 7.01
C HIS A 40 -12.41 7.11 5.80
N SER A 41 -11.94 8.29 5.36
CA SER A 41 -12.48 8.95 4.17
C SER A 41 -12.24 8.11 2.92
N ALA A 42 -11.06 7.50 2.78
CA ALA A 42 -10.70 6.63 1.66
C ALA A 42 -11.51 5.32 1.65
N ILE A 43 -11.66 4.67 2.81
CA ILE A 43 -12.51 3.47 2.95
C ILE A 43 -13.97 3.81 2.60
N THR A 44 -14.44 4.98 3.03
CA THR A 44 -15.79 5.45 2.70
C THR A 44 -15.96 5.66 1.20
N ALA A 45 -14.95 6.21 0.52
CA ALA A 45 -14.96 6.39 -0.93
C ALA A 45 -14.97 5.03 -1.67
N LEU A 46 -14.13 4.08 -1.27
CA LEU A 46 -14.13 2.71 -1.82
C LEU A 46 -15.47 1.98 -1.65
N GLY A 47 -16.23 2.32 -0.60
CA GLY A 47 -17.53 1.72 -0.31
C GLY A 47 -18.71 2.35 -1.06
N LYS A 48 -18.49 3.40 -1.88
CA LYS A 48 -19.57 4.02 -2.65
C LYS A 48 -19.97 3.15 -3.83
N THR A 49 -21.28 3.09 -4.10
CA THR A 49 -21.84 2.33 -5.24
C THR A 49 -21.38 2.86 -6.60
N TYR A 50 -21.03 4.14 -6.67
CA TYR A 50 -20.52 4.81 -7.87
C TYR A 50 -18.98 4.84 -7.94
N PHE A 51 -18.29 4.16 -7.01
CA PHE A 51 -16.84 4.06 -7.05
C PHE A 51 -16.41 3.36 -8.34
N ASP A 52 -15.41 3.94 -9.00
CA ASP A 52 -14.84 3.40 -10.23
C ASP A 52 -13.34 3.68 -10.23
N TRP A 53 -12.55 2.62 -10.36
CA TRP A 53 -11.09 2.66 -10.37
C TRP A 53 -10.50 3.49 -11.50
N HIS A 54 -11.26 3.67 -12.59
CA HIS A 54 -10.77 4.29 -13.81
C HIS A 54 -11.02 5.80 -13.83
N LYS A 55 -11.87 6.32 -12.93
CA LYS A 55 -12.16 7.75 -12.83
C LYS A 55 -11.06 8.48 -12.10
N LEU A 56 -10.77 9.71 -12.52
CA LEU A 56 -9.81 10.56 -11.82
C LEU A 56 -10.34 10.95 -10.43
N PRO A 57 -9.60 10.69 -9.34
CA PRO A 57 -9.98 11.17 -8.01
C PRO A 57 -9.93 12.69 -7.97
N GLU A 58 -11.04 13.30 -7.57
CA GLU A 58 -11.14 14.74 -7.30
C GLU A 58 -11.32 14.91 -5.80
N VAL A 59 -10.25 15.33 -5.12
CA VAL A 59 -10.23 15.39 -3.66
C VAL A 59 -10.66 16.77 -3.18
N GLU A 60 -11.68 16.78 -2.33
CA GLU A 60 -12.14 17.96 -1.61
C GLU A 60 -11.85 17.80 -0.12
N PHE A 61 -10.94 18.60 0.42
CA PHE A 61 -10.72 18.64 1.86
C PHE A 61 -11.81 19.46 2.55
N VAL A 62 -12.50 18.83 3.52
CA VAL A 62 -13.60 19.47 4.25
C VAL A 62 -13.11 20.75 4.93
N GLY A 63 -13.75 21.88 4.61
CA GLY A 63 -13.42 23.20 5.15
C GLY A 63 -12.35 23.96 4.35
N GLU A 64 -11.91 23.42 3.20
CA GLU A 64 -10.95 24.08 2.32
C GLU A 64 -11.62 24.45 0.98
N MET A 65 -11.47 25.69 0.55
CA MET A 65 -11.94 26.17 -0.75
C MET A 65 -10.82 26.05 -1.79
N ALA A 66 -10.36 24.83 -2.03
CA ALA A 66 -9.28 24.54 -2.97
C ALA A 66 -9.77 23.57 -4.06
N ALA A 67 -9.70 24.01 -5.31
CA ALA A 67 -9.96 23.13 -6.46
C ALA A 67 -8.81 22.12 -6.62
N ASP A 68 -9.15 20.88 -6.96
CA ASP A 68 -8.15 19.85 -7.20
C ASP A 68 -7.57 19.93 -8.61
N HIS A 69 -6.46 20.66 -8.75
CA HIS A 69 -5.61 20.64 -9.95
C HIS A 69 -4.46 19.61 -9.83
N GLY A 70 -4.67 18.57 -9.03
CA GLY A 70 -3.70 17.52 -8.72
C GLY A 70 -2.99 17.70 -7.37
N GLY A 71 -3.08 18.88 -6.74
CA GLY A 71 -2.46 19.14 -5.44
C GLY A 71 -3.14 18.36 -4.31
N PRO A 72 -4.43 18.61 -4.05
CA PRO A 72 -5.23 17.88 -3.07
C PRO A 72 -5.17 16.36 -3.22
N SER A 73 -5.33 15.81 -4.43
CA SER A 73 -5.22 14.37 -4.68
C SER A 73 -3.85 13.78 -4.35
N ARG A 74 -2.75 14.43 -4.76
CA ARG A 74 -1.39 13.99 -4.37
C ARG A 74 -1.20 13.98 -2.87
N GLU A 75 -1.64 15.03 -2.19
CA GLU A 75 -1.55 15.15 -0.74
C GLU A 75 -2.40 14.09 -0.02
N PHE A 76 -3.61 13.84 -0.49
CA PHE A 76 -4.50 12.81 0.02
C PHE A 76 -3.84 11.43 -0.02
N PHE A 77 -3.32 11.01 -1.18
CA PHE A 77 -2.67 9.71 -1.29
C PHE A 77 -1.41 9.61 -0.43
N ARG A 78 -0.63 10.70 -0.33
CA ARG A 78 0.53 10.75 0.57
C ARG A 78 0.13 10.57 2.04
N LEU A 79 -0.96 11.21 2.49
CA LEU A 79 -1.48 11.05 3.85
C LEU A 79 -2.10 9.67 4.06
N LEU A 80 -2.82 9.16 3.05
CA LEU A 80 -3.42 7.83 3.09
C LEU A 80 -2.37 6.75 3.29
N MET A 81 -1.25 6.79 2.56
CA MET A 81 -0.19 5.81 2.75
C MET A 81 0.39 5.87 4.17
N LYS A 82 0.50 7.05 4.78
CA LYS A 82 0.93 7.17 6.17
C LYS A 82 -0.06 6.52 7.14
N GLU A 83 -1.35 6.79 7.00
CA GLU A 83 -2.38 6.20 7.86
C GLU A 83 -2.55 4.69 7.64
N VAL A 84 -2.45 4.19 6.40
CA VAL A 84 -2.46 2.74 6.11
C VAL A 84 -1.33 2.04 6.89
N GLN A 85 -0.15 2.64 6.96
CA GLN A 85 1.00 2.08 7.69
C GLN A 85 0.84 2.14 9.21
N SER A 86 0.23 3.19 9.76
CA SER A 86 0.28 3.47 11.21
C SER A 86 -1.04 3.28 11.96
N THR A 87 -2.19 3.36 11.29
CA THR A 87 -3.51 3.36 11.95
C THR A 87 -4.44 2.24 11.48
N MET A 88 -4.11 1.56 10.38
CA MET A 88 -4.94 0.47 9.86
C MET A 88 -4.92 -0.79 10.73
N GLY A 89 -3.89 -0.94 11.59
CA GLY A 89 -3.78 -2.02 12.58
C GLY A 89 -3.30 -3.36 12.02
N ILE A 90 -2.99 -3.44 10.72
CA ILE A 90 -2.56 -4.69 10.07
C ILE A 90 -1.04 -4.84 9.97
N PHE A 91 -0.28 -3.86 10.46
CA PHE A 91 1.17 -3.84 10.43
C PHE A 91 1.76 -3.69 11.82
N GLU A 92 2.90 -4.32 12.04
CA GLU A 92 3.70 -4.22 13.26
C GLU A 92 5.21 -4.25 12.95
N GLY A 93 6.03 -4.01 13.97
CA GLY A 93 7.48 -3.89 13.81
C GLY A 93 7.96 -2.45 13.76
N LYS A 94 9.18 -2.25 13.27
CA LYS A 94 9.85 -0.93 13.27
C LYS A 94 9.51 -0.15 11.99
N PRO A 95 9.52 1.19 12.02
CA PRO A 95 9.41 1.99 10.81
C PRO A 95 10.43 1.58 9.74
N GLY A 96 9.96 1.32 8.51
CA GLY A 96 10.80 0.82 7.41
C GLY A 96 11.08 -0.69 7.43
N ARG A 97 10.58 -1.41 8.45
CA ARG A 97 10.72 -2.85 8.66
C ARG A 97 9.40 -3.42 9.23
N LEU A 98 8.29 -3.08 8.57
CA LEU A 98 6.96 -3.53 8.96
C LEU A 98 6.69 -4.94 8.46
N PHE A 99 6.05 -5.72 9.33
CA PHE A 99 5.49 -7.03 9.05
C PHE A 99 3.98 -6.99 9.21
N PHE A 100 3.27 -8.01 8.71
CA PHE A 100 1.84 -8.15 8.96
C PHE A 100 1.59 -8.65 10.38
N VAL A 101 0.60 -8.07 11.04
CA VAL A 101 0.06 -8.64 12.27
C VAL A 101 -0.64 -9.97 11.93
N TYR A 102 -0.45 -10.98 12.77
CA TYR A 102 -1.24 -12.20 12.70
C TYR A 102 -2.55 -12.05 13.50
N ASP A 103 -3.60 -11.53 12.85
CA ASP A 103 -4.93 -11.38 13.44
C ASP A 103 -6.02 -11.96 12.51
N GLN A 104 -6.67 -13.02 12.98
CA GLN A 104 -7.70 -13.72 12.22
C GLN A 104 -8.99 -12.88 12.07
N ALA A 105 -9.36 -12.09 13.06
CA ALA A 105 -10.56 -11.25 12.99
C ALA A 105 -10.38 -10.15 11.94
N ASP A 106 -9.19 -9.57 11.86
CA ASP A 106 -8.85 -8.57 10.84
C ASP A 106 -8.76 -9.17 9.44
N LEU A 107 -8.32 -10.43 9.34
CA LEU A 107 -8.36 -11.20 8.10
C LEU A 107 -9.79 -11.47 7.64
N ASP A 108 -10.65 -11.96 8.54
CA ASP A 108 -12.06 -12.28 8.24
C ASP A 108 -12.87 -11.01 7.88
N GLN A 109 -12.54 -9.87 8.47
CA GLN A 109 -13.11 -8.55 8.11
C GLN A 109 -12.55 -8.00 6.79
N GLY A 110 -11.59 -8.67 6.15
CA GLY A 110 -11.01 -8.25 4.88
C GLY A 110 -10.16 -6.98 4.98
N LYS A 111 -9.57 -6.68 6.15
CA LYS A 111 -8.74 -5.47 6.33
C LYS A 111 -7.51 -5.49 5.42
N PHE A 112 -6.79 -6.63 5.37
CA PHE A 112 -5.63 -6.79 4.49
C PHE A 112 -5.99 -6.56 3.00
N TYR A 113 -7.12 -7.12 2.56
CA TYR A 113 -7.61 -6.90 1.20
C TYR A 113 -7.96 -5.43 0.95
N THR A 114 -8.60 -4.78 1.92
CA THR A 114 -8.90 -3.34 1.85
C THR A 114 -7.64 -2.49 1.80
N ALA A 115 -6.58 -2.86 2.53
CA ALA A 115 -5.29 -2.17 2.47
C ALA A 115 -4.67 -2.29 1.07
N GLY A 116 -4.70 -3.50 0.49
CA GLY A 116 -4.28 -3.74 -0.88
C GLY A 116 -5.04 -2.86 -1.88
N LYS A 117 -6.36 -2.73 -1.74
CA LYS A 117 -7.18 -1.82 -2.56
C LYS A 117 -6.75 -0.35 -2.41
N LEU A 118 -6.50 0.12 -1.20
CA LEU A 118 -6.08 1.51 -0.95
C LEU A 118 -4.69 1.80 -1.53
N ILE A 119 -3.75 0.85 -1.40
CA ILE A 119 -2.40 0.94 -1.97
C ILE A 119 -2.48 0.93 -3.50
N ALA A 120 -3.25 0.00 -4.08
CA ALA A 120 -3.47 -0.06 -5.52
C ALA A 120 -4.09 1.23 -6.06
N TRP A 121 -5.07 1.80 -5.35
CA TRP A 121 -5.72 3.05 -5.75
C TRP A 121 -4.72 4.22 -5.79
N SER A 122 -3.87 4.31 -4.77
CA SER A 122 -2.79 5.29 -4.73
C SER A 122 -1.84 5.14 -5.91
N VAL A 123 -1.28 3.95 -6.12
CA VAL A 123 -0.33 3.69 -7.22
C VAL A 123 -0.98 3.93 -8.58
N LEU A 124 -2.21 3.47 -8.78
CA LEU A 124 -2.95 3.60 -10.04
C LEU A 124 -3.12 5.06 -10.46
N HIS A 125 -3.30 5.99 -9.53
CA HIS A 125 -3.42 7.42 -9.83
C HIS A 125 -2.13 8.22 -9.58
N GLY A 126 -0.97 7.55 -9.58
CA GLY A 126 0.34 8.21 -9.47
C GLY A 126 0.71 8.67 -8.07
N GLY A 127 -0.05 8.25 -7.05
CA GLY A 127 0.30 8.37 -5.65
C GLY A 127 1.38 7.37 -5.21
N PRO A 128 1.90 7.50 -3.98
CA PRO A 128 2.92 6.60 -3.46
C PRO A 128 2.37 5.20 -3.15
N GLY A 129 3.20 4.16 -3.28
CA GLY A 129 2.93 2.86 -2.67
C GLY A 129 3.37 2.80 -1.20
N ILE A 130 3.18 1.63 -0.57
CA ILE A 130 3.72 1.38 0.78
C ILE A 130 5.25 1.21 0.70
N LYS A 131 5.99 2.08 1.38
CA LYS A 131 7.47 2.06 1.42
C LYS A 131 7.97 1.76 2.83
N ALA A 132 7.39 0.75 3.47
CA ALA A 132 7.71 0.44 4.86
C ALA A 132 7.75 -1.06 5.20
N LEU A 133 7.42 -1.94 4.25
CA LEU A 133 7.53 -3.37 4.47
C LEU A 133 9.00 -3.78 4.58
N ASP A 134 9.27 -4.77 5.41
CA ASP A 134 10.57 -5.43 5.39
C ASP A 134 10.87 -5.99 3.97
N PRO A 135 12.11 -5.85 3.45
CA PRO A 135 12.46 -6.32 2.11
C PRO A 135 12.22 -7.82 1.90
N ALA A 136 12.48 -8.67 2.91
CA ALA A 136 12.23 -10.10 2.80
C ALA A 136 10.72 -10.37 2.65
N LEU A 137 9.89 -9.69 3.47
CA LEU A 137 8.45 -9.79 3.35
C LEU A 137 7.95 -9.31 1.98
N PHE A 138 8.46 -8.18 1.49
CA PHE A 138 8.09 -7.66 0.18
C PHE A 138 8.44 -8.64 -0.96
N GLN A 139 9.62 -9.25 -0.92
CA GLN A 139 10.03 -10.25 -1.90
C GLN A 139 9.12 -11.50 -1.85
N LEU A 140 8.77 -11.98 -0.65
CA LEU A 140 7.82 -13.09 -0.47
C LEU A 140 6.44 -12.77 -1.06
N LEU A 141 5.92 -11.55 -0.85
CA LEU A 141 4.65 -11.10 -1.44
C LEU A 141 4.69 -11.09 -2.98
N CYS A 142 5.85 -10.81 -3.55
CA CYS A 142 6.09 -10.87 -4.99
C CYS A 142 6.32 -12.30 -5.51
N GLY A 143 6.18 -13.33 -4.67
CA GLY A 143 6.42 -14.73 -5.03
C GLY A 143 7.90 -15.07 -5.28
N GLN A 144 8.82 -14.24 -4.80
CA GLN A 144 10.25 -14.46 -4.97
C GLN A 144 10.78 -15.42 -3.89
N VAL A 145 11.78 -16.23 -4.26
CA VAL A 145 12.55 -17.02 -3.30
C VAL A 145 13.49 -16.08 -2.56
N VAL A 146 13.36 -16.02 -1.25
CA VAL A 146 14.16 -15.14 -0.39
C VAL A 146 15.29 -15.93 0.25
N ASP A 147 16.51 -15.44 0.09
CA ASP A 147 17.64 -15.93 0.88
C ASP A 147 17.58 -15.35 2.30
N LEU A 148 17.38 -16.23 3.28
CA LEU A 148 17.27 -15.87 4.68
C LEU A 148 18.58 -16.05 5.45
N GLN A 149 19.70 -16.41 4.80
CA GLN A 149 21.01 -16.57 5.46
C GLN A 149 21.44 -15.31 6.22
N HIS A 150 21.09 -14.13 5.67
CA HIS A 150 21.41 -12.82 6.26
C HIS A 150 20.17 -12.15 6.87
N PHE A 151 19.11 -12.90 7.14
CA PHE A 151 17.90 -12.32 7.71
C PHE A 151 18.15 -11.81 9.13
N GLU A 152 17.94 -10.51 9.32
CA GLU A 152 18.06 -9.85 10.62
C GLU A 152 16.84 -10.19 11.50
N TYR A 153 16.85 -11.36 12.14
CA TYR A 153 15.75 -11.83 13.00
C TYR A 153 15.39 -10.85 14.12
N GLN A 154 16.31 -9.96 14.51
CA GLN A 154 16.08 -8.88 15.49
C GLN A 154 15.06 -7.82 15.02
N ASN A 155 14.67 -7.85 13.74
CA ASN A 155 13.63 -7.01 13.18
C ASN A 155 12.24 -7.64 13.27
N LEU A 156 12.13 -8.92 13.61
CA LEU A 156 10.82 -9.55 13.84
C LEU A 156 10.07 -8.83 14.98
N PRO A 157 8.75 -8.66 14.90
CA PRO A 157 7.99 -7.98 15.95
C PRO A 157 8.07 -8.68 17.31
N GLU A 158 7.98 -10.01 17.34
CA GLU A 158 7.80 -10.78 18.57
C GLU A 158 9.13 -11.14 19.24
N ARG A 159 9.37 -10.60 20.45
CA ARG A 159 10.58 -10.88 21.23
C ARG A 159 10.79 -12.36 21.52
N GLU A 160 9.72 -13.09 21.81
CA GLU A 160 9.82 -14.53 22.09
C GLU A 160 10.36 -15.32 20.89
N VAL A 161 9.96 -14.92 19.67
CA VAL A 161 10.47 -15.52 18.43
C VAL A 161 11.95 -15.17 18.24
N GLN A 162 12.33 -13.92 18.50
CA GLN A 162 13.74 -13.50 18.46
C GLN A 162 14.61 -14.33 19.41
N ASP A 163 14.17 -14.52 20.66
CA ASP A 163 14.90 -15.28 21.68
C ASP A 163 15.05 -16.76 21.29
N LYS A 164 13.99 -17.35 20.72
CA LYS A 164 14.01 -18.73 20.23
C LYS A 164 14.98 -18.88 19.05
N LEU A 165 14.92 -17.99 18.06
CA LEU A 165 15.83 -18.00 16.91
C LEU A 165 17.28 -17.81 17.33
N GLN A 166 17.55 -16.92 18.29
CA GLN A 166 18.88 -16.72 18.82
C GLN A 166 19.48 -17.99 19.43
N LYS A 167 18.67 -18.83 20.09
CA LYS A 167 19.13 -20.11 20.64
C LYS A 167 19.47 -21.11 19.54
N VAL A 168 18.63 -21.19 18.50
CA VAL A 168 18.85 -22.10 17.36
C VAL A 168 20.11 -21.73 16.58
N LEU A 169 20.36 -20.44 16.36
CA LEU A 169 21.50 -19.94 15.59
C LEU A 169 22.85 -19.96 16.33
N LYS A 170 22.84 -20.20 17.65
CA LYS A 170 24.06 -20.34 18.47
C LYS A 170 24.59 -21.78 18.54
N HIS A 171 23.88 -22.72 17.92
CA HIS A 171 24.26 -24.12 17.75
C HIS A 171 24.55 -24.40 16.27
#